data_AF-A0A142Y0Q1-F1
#
_entry.id   AF-A0A142Y0Q1-F1
#
_cell.length_a   1.000
_cell.length_b   1.000
_cell.length_c   1.000
_cell.angle_alpha   90.00
_cell.angle_beta   90.00
_cell.angle_gamma   90.00
#
_symmetry.space_group_name_H-M   'P 1'
#
loop_
_entity.id
_entity.type
_entity.pdbx_description
1 polymer ?
#
loop_
_entity_poly.entity_id
_entity_poly.type
_entity_poly.pdbx_seq_one_letter_code
_entity_poly.pdbx_strand_id
1 'polypeptide(L)'
;MSRRERFIPPTDEELRRLEEAHIEKQKLVESRKGLIAKTLRTQRKESLVQILTKVCDENIHARWIIEAELGMTKPVELLRHDLREAIQLATHVDEKHINYNFSFDWDAYAEVKRLMEMLVSLSAIPEAMEIAIHFMEKASRQIEYSNEGMMLEQVEAGLHPIFEALENHDETQRSEWALRLQTADRVGFVCHEKLKRWTNNPR
;
A
#
# COMPACT_ATOMS: atom_id res chain seq x y z
N MET A 1 -10.53 34.92 24.53
CA MET A 1 -9.06 35.12 24.58
C MET A 1 -8.40 33.76 24.40
N SER A 2 -7.86 33.47 23.21
CA SER A 2 -7.21 32.19 22.92
C SER A 2 -5.71 32.31 23.20
N ARG A 3 -5.20 31.52 24.16
CA ARG A 3 -3.75 31.37 24.39
C ARG A 3 -3.19 30.60 23.20
N ARG A 4 -2.62 31.31 22.23
CA ARG A 4 -1.69 30.70 21.27
C ARG A 4 -0.45 30.29 22.08
N GLU A 5 -0.32 29.01 22.37
CA GLU A 5 0.94 28.44 22.86
C GLU A 5 2.03 28.80 21.85
N ARG A 6 3.02 29.58 22.29
CA ARG A 6 4.15 29.94 21.44
C ARG A 6 5.00 28.69 21.31
N PHE A 7 5.15 28.21 20.09
CA PHE A 7 6.17 27.22 19.77
C PHE A 7 7.54 27.78 20.16
N ILE A 8 8.18 27.19 21.15
CA ILE A 8 9.56 27.48 21.53
C ILE A 8 10.41 26.43 20.82
N PRO A 9 11.26 26.80 19.84
CA PRO A 9 12.14 25.84 19.19
C PRO A 9 13.10 25.24 20.24
N PRO A 10 13.43 23.95 20.13
CA PRO A 10 14.36 23.31 21.06
C PRO A 10 15.73 24.01 21.01
N THR A 11 16.33 24.17 22.18
CA THR A 11 17.69 24.67 22.34
C THR A 11 18.72 23.69 21.77
N ASP A 12 19.91 24.17 21.44
CA ASP A 12 21.01 23.31 20.96
C ASP A 12 21.37 22.19 21.94
N GLU A 13 21.16 22.40 23.24
CA GLU A 13 21.35 21.38 24.26
C GLU A 13 20.26 20.31 24.21
N GLU A 14 19.00 20.70 24.01
CA GLU A 14 17.89 19.76 23.83
C GLU A 14 18.03 18.97 22.53
N LEU A 15 18.46 19.61 21.43
CA LEU A 15 18.76 18.93 20.17
C LEU A 15 19.85 17.87 20.35
N ARG A 16 20.97 18.19 21.00
CA ARG A 16 22.04 17.21 21.30
C ARG A 16 21.55 16.04 22.15
N ARG A 17 20.74 16.30 23.18
CA ARG A 17 20.16 15.23 24.02
C ARG A 17 19.25 14.30 23.22
N LEU A 18 18.44 14.86 22.30
CA LEU A 18 17.57 14.07 21.43
C LEU A 18 18.40 13.22 20.45
N GLU A 19 19.48 13.78 19.90
CA GLU A 19 20.40 13.06 19.03
C GLU A 19 21.10 11.91 19.77
N GLU A 20 21.64 12.16 20.96
CA GLU A 20 22.28 11.14 21.79
C GLU A 20 21.31 10.01 22.16
N ALA A 21 20.09 10.36 22.57
CA ALA A 21 19.04 9.39 22.87
C ALA A 21 18.64 8.57 21.63
N HIS A 22 18.60 9.20 20.44
CA HIS A 22 18.35 8.50 19.18
C HIS A 22 19.46 7.49 18.87
N ILE A 23 20.72 7.89 19.02
CA ILE A 23 21.89 7.03 18.80
C ILE A 23 21.87 5.84 19.78
N GLU A 24 21.58 6.08 21.06
CA GLU A 24 21.49 5.02 22.05
C GLU A 24 20.35 4.04 21.74
N LYS A 25 19.17 4.56 21.38
CA LYS A 25 18.04 3.74 20.92
C LYS A 25 18.42 2.87 19.72
N GLN A 26 19.11 3.43 18.72
CA GLN A 26 19.58 2.67 17.55
C GLN A 26 20.56 1.56 17.96
N LYS A 27 21.52 1.84 18.84
CA LYS A 27 22.46 0.82 19.35
C LYS A 27 21.74 -0.33 20.04
N LEU A 28 20.70 -0.05 20.84
CA LEU A 28 19.89 -1.09 21.49
C LEU A 28 19.11 -1.93 20.48
N VAL A 29 18.55 -1.30 19.44
CA VAL A 29 17.85 -2.02 18.35
C VAL A 29 18.80 -2.99 17.64
N GLU A 30 19.99 -2.51 17.24
CA GLU A 30 20.99 -3.37 16.57
C GLU A 30 21.51 -4.48 17.48
N SER A 31 21.71 -4.19 18.77
CA SER A 31 22.08 -5.21 19.76
C SER A 31 21.01 -6.30 19.87
N ARG A 32 19.72 -5.92 19.90
CA ARG A 32 18.60 -6.87 19.93
C ARG A 32 18.55 -7.71 18.65
N LYS A 33 18.73 -7.11 17.47
CA LYS A 33 18.82 -7.85 16.20
C LYS A 33 19.95 -8.89 16.22
N GLY A 34 21.13 -8.50 16.70
CA GLY A 34 22.28 -9.40 16.84
C GLY A 34 21.99 -10.60 17.76
N LEU A 35 21.33 -10.36 18.90
CA LEU A 35 20.92 -11.42 19.83
C LEU A 35 19.88 -12.35 19.21
N ILE A 36 18.86 -11.82 18.54
CA ILE A 36 17.84 -12.63 17.85
C ILE A 36 18.53 -13.50 16.79
N ALA A 37 19.36 -12.91 15.92
CA ALA A 37 20.05 -13.66 14.87
C ALA A 37 20.95 -14.76 15.44
N LYS A 38 21.68 -14.49 16.52
CA LYS A 38 22.51 -15.49 17.21
C LYS A 38 21.66 -16.65 17.73
N THR A 39 20.54 -16.35 18.37
CA THR A 39 19.63 -17.37 18.93
C THR A 39 18.94 -18.18 17.84
N LEU A 40 18.51 -17.55 16.74
CA LEU A 40 17.88 -18.25 15.62
C LEU A 40 18.86 -19.25 14.95
N ARG A 41 20.16 -18.91 14.84
CA ARG A 41 21.18 -19.82 14.29
C ARG A 41 21.36 -21.10 15.08
N THR A 42 20.96 -21.16 16.34
CA THR A 42 21.05 -22.37 17.17
C THR A 42 19.76 -23.20 17.17
N GLN A 43 18.69 -22.72 16.52
CA GLN A 43 17.41 -23.41 16.47
C GLN A 43 17.40 -24.49 15.38
N ARG A 44 16.52 -25.49 15.57
CA ARG A 44 16.22 -26.49 14.53
C ARG A 44 15.35 -25.87 13.44
N LYS A 45 15.39 -26.44 12.24
CA LYS A 45 14.61 -25.97 11.09
C LYS A 45 13.11 -25.90 11.40
N GLU A 46 12.56 -26.90 12.08
CA GLU A 46 11.14 -26.98 12.42
C GLU A 46 10.73 -25.84 13.36
N SER A 47 11.58 -25.50 14.34
CA SER A 47 11.37 -24.38 15.24
C SER A 47 11.44 -23.05 14.49
N LEU A 48 12.36 -22.91 13.52
CA LEU A 48 12.44 -21.71 12.67
C LEU A 48 11.17 -21.53 11.83
N VAL A 49 10.63 -22.62 11.25
CA VAL A 49 9.37 -22.59 10.52
C VAL A 49 8.23 -22.13 11.43
N GLN A 50 8.10 -22.71 12.63
CA GLN A 50 7.05 -22.31 13.59
C GLN A 50 7.14 -20.84 14.00
N ILE A 51 8.36 -20.35 14.26
CA ILE A 51 8.58 -18.94 14.62
C ILE A 51 8.18 -18.03 13.45
N LEU A 52 8.59 -18.36 12.22
CA LEU A 52 8.26 -17.56 11.04
C LEU A 52 6.76 -17.56 10.76
N THR A 53 6.10 -18.72 10.82
CA THR A 53 4.64 -18.81 10.63
C THR A 53 3.91 -17.96 11.67
N LYS A 54 4.31 -18.03 12.94
CA LYS A 54 3.72 -17.19 13.99
C LYS A 54 3.88 -15.69 13.70
N VAL A 55 5.06 -15.28 13.22
CA VAL A 55 5.31 -13.88 12.83
C VAL A 55 4.42 -13.46 11.66
N CYS A 56 4.23 -14.32 10.66
CA CYS A 56 3.31 -14.06 9.54
C CYS A 56 1.85 -13.94 9.99
N ASP A 57 1.44 -14.73 10.99
CA ASP A 57 0.07 -14.69 11.53
C ASP A 57 -0.20 -13.40 12.32
N GLU A 58 0.81 -12.89 13.04
CA GLU A 58 0.67 -11.72 13.91
C GLU A 58 0.96 -10.39 13.20
N ASN A 59 1.69 -10.41 12.08
CA ASN A 59 2.13 -9.20 11.38
C ASN A 59 2.00 -9.33 9.86
N ILE A 60 1.06 -8.58 9.29
CA ILE A 60 0.76 -8.62 7.86
C ILE A 60 1.91 -8.13 6.98
N HIS A 61 2.66 -7.10 7.39
CA HIS A 61 3.81 -6.61 6.64
C HIS A 61 4.95 -7.64 6.63
N ALA A 62 5.17 -8.30 7.77
CA ALA A 62 6.15 -9.38 7.86
C ALA A 62 5.74 -10.57 6.97
N ARG A 63 4.45 -10.88 6.91
CA ARG A 63 3.90 -11.88 5.98
C ARG A 63 4.21 -11.52 4.53
N TRP A 64 3.92 -10.31 4.09
CA TRP A 64 4.21 -9.87 2.71
C TRP A 64 5.69 -9.95 2.36
N ILE A 65 6.58 -9.49 3.25
CA ILE A 65 8.04 -9.60 3.06
C ILE A 65 8.44 -11.06 2.90
N ILE A 66 8.00 -11.93 3.81
CA ILE A 66 8.37 -13.35 3.78
C ILE A 66 7.85 -14.04 2.51
N GLU A 67 6.60 -13.79 2.12
CA GLU A 67 6.02 -14.35 0.90
C GLU A 67 6.76 -13.91 -0.37
N ALA A 68 7.19 -12.64 -0.42
CA ALA A 68 7.98 -12.10 -1.52
C ALA A 68 9.39 -12.71 -1.56
N GLU A 69 10.09 -12.79 -0.43
CA GLU A 69 11.43 -13.38 -0.30
C GLU A 69 11.43 -14.89 -0.62
N LEU A 70 10.34 -15.60 -0.30
CA LEU A 70 10.16 -17.00 -0.63
C LEU A 70 9.70 -17.25 -2.08
N GLY A 71 9.37 -16.19 -2.84
CA GLY A 71 8.90 -16.30 -4.21
C GLY A 71 7.58 -17.09 -4.34
N MET A 72 6.67 -16.93 -3.37
CA MET A 72 5.45 -17.73 -3.31
C MET A 72 4.51 -17.43 -4.48
N THR A 73 4.14 -18.46 -5.23
CA THR A 73 3.03 -18.40 -6.19
C THR A 73 1.71 -18.59 -5.46
N LYS A 74 0.77 -17.65 -5.63
CA LYS A 74 -0.54 -17.68 -4.99
C LYS A 74 -1.63 -18.00 -6.02
N PRO A 75 -2.63 -18.82 -5.67
CA PRO A 75 -3.83 -18.98 -6.50
C PRO A 75 -4.61 -17.66 -6.56
N VAL A 76 -5.42 -17.48 -7.61
CA VAL A 76 -6.17 -16.24 -7.88
C VAL A 76 -7.07 -15.86 -6.71
N GLU A 77 -7.70 -16.83 -6.05
CA GLU A 77 -8.59 -16.58 -4.91
C GLU A 77 -7.85 -15.98 -3.71
N LEU A 78 -6.63 -16.46 -3.45
CA LEU A 78 -5.79 -15.94 -2.37
C LEU A 78 -5.26 -14.55 -2.72
N LEU A 79 -4.85 -14.33 -3.98
CA LEU A 79 -4.46 -12.98 -4.45
C LEU A 79 -5.59 -11.97 -4.28
N ARG A 80 -6.82 -12.33 -4.64
CA ARG A 80 -7.99 -11.46 -4.48
C ARG A 80 -8.27 -11.15 -3.02
N HIS A 81 -8.13 -12.13 -2.13
CA HIS A 81 -8.26 -11.93 -0.70
C HIS A 81 -7.21 -10.93 -0.19
N ASP A 82 -5.94 -11.21 -0.45
CA ASP A 82 -4.82 -10.42 0.07
C ASP A 82 -4.83 -9.00 -0.51
N LEU A 83 -5.22 -8.84 -1.77
CA LEU A 83 -5.35 -7.54 -2.42
C LEU A 83 -6.45 -6.70 -1.76
N ARG A 84 -7.56 -7.30 -1.31
CA ARG A 84 -8.59 -6.60 -0.54
C ARG A 84 -8.08 -6.18 0.84
N GLU A 85 -7.33 -7.03 1.54
CA GLU A 85 -6.72 -6.67 2.82
C GLU A 85 -5.73 -5.51 2.66
N ALA A 86 -4.85 -5.59 1.66
CA ALA A 86 -3.87 -4.55 1.36
C ALA A 86 -4.55 -3.22 1.00
N ILE A 87 -5.60 -3.23 0.16
CA ILE A 87 -6.39 -2.03 -0.15
C ILE A 87 -7.00 -1.45 1.13
N GLN A 88 -7.58 -2.28 1.99
CA GLN A 88 -8.21 -1.81 3.23
C GLN A 88 -7.21 -1.14 4.19
N LEU A 89 -5.96 -1.61 4.24
CA LEU A 89 -4.89 -1.00 5.01
C LEU A 89 -4.41 0.30 4.36
N ALA A 90 -4.09 0.26 3.06
CA ALA A 90 -3.60 1.40 2.29
C ALA A 90 -4.58 2.59 2.32
N THR A 91 -5.87 2.29 2.20
CA THR A 91 -6.94 3.29 2.02
C THR A 91 -7.73 3.60 3.31
N HIS A 92 -7.19 3.24 4.47
CA HIS A 92 -7.85 3.53 5.73
C HIS A 92 -8.01 5.05 5.92
N VAL A 93 -9.25 5.47 6.21
CA VAL A 93 -9.60 6.86 6.52
C VAL A 93 -10.14 6.89 7.94
N ASP A 94 -9.53 7.70 8.79
CA ASP A 94 -10.12 8.04 10.09
C ASP A 94 -11.05 9.24 9.91
N GLU A 95 -12.36 8.96 9.83
CA GLU A 95 -13.40 9.96 9.65
C GLU A 95 -13.49 10.97 10.82
N LYS A 96 -12.85 10.70 11.96
CA LYS A 96 -12.78 11.67 13.07
C LYS A 96 -11.71 12.74 12.83
N HIS A 97 -10.81 12.52 11.87
CA HIS A 97 -9.67 13.37 11.54
C HIS A 97 -9.66 13.75 10.05
N ILE A 98 -10.79 14.24 9.54
CA ILE A 98 -10.89 14.78 8.16
C ILE A 98 -9.94 15.98 8.03
N ASN A 99 -9.30 16.14 6.87
CA ASN A 99 -8.37 17.24 6.58
C ASN A 99 -7.10 17.23 7.45
N TYR A 100 -6.65 16.03 7.84
CA TYR A 100 -5.34 15.82 8.45
C TYR A 100 -4.54 14.79 7.64
N ASN A 101 -3.22 14.83 7.78
CA ASN A 101 -2.36 13.82 7.19
C ASN A 101 -2.61 12.49 7.91
N PHE A 102 -3.32 11.57 7.24
CA PHE A 102 -3.57 10.23 7.75
C PHE A 102 -2.25 9.46 7.93
N SER A 103 -2.24 8.45 8.80
CA SER A 103 -1.14 7.49 8.86
C SER A 103 -1.06 6.77 7.51
N PHE A 104 -0.12 7.20 6.68
CA PHE A 104 0.06 6.68 5.34
C PHE A 104 0.87 5.38 5.37
N ASP A 105 0.27 4.29 4.92
CA ASP A 105 0.89 2.97 4.88
C ASP A 105 1.56 2.74 3.52
N TRP A 106 2.83 3.15 3.41
CA TRP A 106 3.65 2.96 2.21
C TRP A 106 3.75 1.49 1.80
N ASP A 107 3.86 0.59 2.78
CA ASP A 107 4.05 -0.84 2.53
C ASP A 107 2.76 -1.46 1.96
N ALA A 108 1.59 -1.03 2.45
CA ALA A 108 0.30 -1.49 1.91
C ALA A 108 0.09 -1.04 0.46
N TYR A 109 0.44 0.19 0.10
CA TYR A 109 0.37 0.64 -1.30
C TYR A 109 1.34 -0.11 -2.22
N ALA A 110 2.57 -0.35 -1.75
CA ALA A 110 3.55 -1.15 -2.48
C ALA A 110 3.04 -2.58 -2.70
N GLU A 111 2.39 -3.17 -1.68
CA GLU A 111 1.81 -4.50 -1.78
C GLU A 111 0.62 -4.54 -2.74
N VAL A 112 -0.26 -3.54 -2.75
CA VAL A 112 -1.36 -3.46 -3.74
C VAL A 112 -0.80 -3.53 -5.16
N LYS A 113 0.24 -2.75 -5.47
CA LYS A 113 0.90 -2.79 -6.78
C LYS A 113 1.45 -4.19 -7.08
N ARG A 114 2.20 -4.78 -6.15
CA ARG A 114 2.82 -6.11 -6.32
C ARG A 114 1.78 -7.20 -6.57
N LEU A 115 0.69 -7.21 -5.81
CA LEU A 115 -0.39 -8.19 -5.95
C LEU A 115 -1.19 -7.98 -7.25
N MET A 116 -1.36 -6.73 -7.71
CA MET A 116 -1.93 -6.44 -9.04
C MET A 116 -1.05 -7.01 -10.16
N GLU A 117 0.28 -6.82 -10.09
CA GLU A 117 1.23 -7.40 -11.05
C GLU A 117 1.15 -8.93 -11.09
N MET A 118 1.07 -9.56 -9.92
CA MET A 118 0.89 -11.01 -9.83
C MET A 118 -0.43 -11.47 -10.49
N LEU A 119 -1.53 -10.77 -10.23
CA LEU A 119 -2.84 -11.12 -10.77
C LEU A 119 -2.88 -10.97 -12.30
N VAL A 120 -2.28 -9.91 -12.84
CA VAL A 120 -2.10 -9.71 -14.29
C VAL A 120 -1.23 -10.81 -14.90
N SER A 121 -0.14 -11.20 -14.23
CA SER A 121 0.77 -12.24 -14.72
C SER A 121 0.08 -13.61 -14.89
N LEU A 122 -1.01 -13.85 -14.15
CA LEU A 122 -1.86 -15.03 -14.26
C LEU A 122 -2.95 -14.90 -15.34
N SER A 123 -2.96 -13.81 -16.12
CA SER A 123 -3.97 -13.50 -17.13
C SER A 123 -5.41 -13.41 -16.60
N ALA A 124 -5.57 -13.16 -15.29
CA ALA A 124 -6.87 -13.01 -14.62
C ALA A 124 -7.38 -11.56 -14.71
N ILE A 125 -7.48 -11.03 -15.93
CA ILE A 125 -7.79 -9.61 -16.18
C ILE A 125 -9.18 -9.20 -15.68
N PRO A 126 -10.27 -9.97 -15.89
CA PRO A 126 -11.57 -9.61 -15.33
C PRO A 126 -11.55 -9.48 -13.80
N GLU A 127 -10.90 -10.42 -13.11
CA GLU A 127 -10.76 -10.40 -11.65
C GLU A 127 -9.92 -9.20 -11.20
N ALA A 128 -8.85 -8.90 -11.93
CA ALA A 128 -7.99 -7.77 -11.65
C ALA A 128 -8.71 -6.43 -11.82
N MET A 129 -9.55 -6.31 -12.86
CA MET A 129 -10.38 -5.14 -13.10
C MET A 129 -11.40 -4.89 -11.98
N GLU A 130 -12.09 -5.93 -11.52
CA GLU A 130 -13.05 -5.78 -10.41
C GLU A 130 -12.36 -5.28 -9.12
N ILE A 131 -11.14 -5.73 -8.86
CA ILE A 131 -10.38 -5.21 -7.71
C ILE A 131 -9.83 -3.81 -8.00
N ALA A 132 -9.41 -3.50 -9.22
CA ALA A 132 -8.94 -2.16 -9.59
C ALA A 132 -10.02 -1.10 -9.40
N ILE A 133 -11.27 -1.43 -9.75
CA ILE A 133 -12.43 -0.57 -9.49
C ILE A 133 -12.62 -0.38 -7.98
N HIS A 134 -12.57 -1.45 -7.20
CA HIS A 134 -12.67 -1.35 -5.74
C HIS A 134 -11.56 -0.49 -5.14
N PHE A 135 -10.33 -0.62 -5.65
CA PHE A 135 -9.20 0.20 -5.24
C PHE A 135 -9.43 1.68 -5.58
N MET A 136 -9.87 1.97 -6.80
CA MET A 136 -10.21 3.33 -7.23
C MET A 136 -11.27 3.97 -6.31
N GLU A 137 -12.36 3.27 -6.00
CA GLU A 137 -13.40 3.76 -5.09
C GLU A 137 -12.87 4.12 -3.71
N LYS A 138 -12.04 3.25 -3.13
CA LYS A 138 -11.51 3.41 -1.79
C LYS A 138 -10.42 4.48 -1.71
N ALA A 139 -9.51 4.48 -2.68
CA ALA A 139 -8.38 5.38 -2.67
C ALA A 139 -8.78 6.81 -3.07
N SER A 140 -9.66 6.99 -4.07
CA SER A 140 -10.21 8.30 -4.39
C SER A 140 -10.98 8.91 -3.21
N ARG A 141 -11.68 8.10 -2.41
CA ARG A 141 -12.28 8.54 -1.14
C ARG A 141 -11.22 9.03 -0.15
N GLN A 142 -10.10 8.33 -0.02
CA GLN A 142 -9.03 8.74 0.89
C GLN A 142 -8.38 10.06 0.44
N ILE A 143 -8.20 10.24 -0.87
CA ILE A 143 -7.72 11.48 -1.48
C ILE A 143 -8.69 12.63 -1.21
N GLU A 144 -10.00 12.40 -1.39
CA GLU A 144 -11.06 13.39 -1.10
C GLU A 144 -11.01 13.90 0.35
N TYR A 145 -10.58 13.07 1.30
CA TYR A 145 -10.52 13.40 2.73
C TYR A 145 -9.15 13.96 3.16
N SER A 146 -8.17 14.01 2.25
CA SER A 146 -6.82 14.52 2.47
C SER A 146 -6.74 16.02 2.12
N ASN A 147 -5.94 16.76 2.88
CA ASN A 147 -5.79 18.21 2.67
C ASN A 147 -4.93 18.60 1.45
N GLU A 148 -4.23 17.65 0.82
CA GLU A 148 -3.22 17.95 -0.20
C GLU A 148 -3.24 17.01 -1.42
N GLY A 149 -4.30 16.20 -1.59
CA GLY A 149 -4.33 15.22 -2.67
C GLY A 149 -3.16 14.23 -2.62
N MET A 150 -2.57 14.07 -1.43
CA MET A 150 -1.52 13.07 -1.19
C MET A 150 -2.03 11.71 -1.65
N MET A 151 -1.10 10.79 -1.92
CA MET A 151 -1.38 9.39 -2.30
C MET A 151 -1.74 9.19 -3.77
N LEU A 152 -2.00 10.26 -4.53
CA LEU A 152 -2.32 10.16 -5.96
C LEU A 152 -1.30 9.29 -6.71
N GLU A 153 -0.01 9.59 -6.59
CA GLU A 153 1.05 8.82 -7.25
C GLU A 153 1.03 7.32 -6.88
N GLN A 154 0.74 6.99 -5.61
CA GLN A 154 0.69 5.61 -5.14
C GLN A 154 -0.57 4.89 -5.65
N VAL A 155 -1.68 5.60 -5.78
CA VAL A 155 -2.90 5.07 -6.42
C VAL A 155 -2.66 4.80 -7.89
N GLU A 156 -2.08 5.75 -8.62
CA GLU A 156 -1.76 5.59 -10.04
C GLU A 156 -0.76 4.45 -10.26
N ALA A 157 0.27 4.34 -9.40
CA ALA A 157 1.24 3.25 -9.43
C ALA A 157 0.60 1.87 -9.16
N GLY A 158 -0.38 1.79 -8.26
CA GLY A 158 -1.14 0.56 -8.00
C GLY A 158 -2.05 0.14 -9.15
N LEU A 159 -2.60 1.09 -9.90
CA LEU A 159 -3.45 0.83 -11.06
C LEU A 159 -2.65 0.56 -12.35
N HIS A 160 -1.40 1.02 -12.41
CA HIS A 160 -0.55 0.93 -13.60
C HIS A 160 -0.44 -0.49 -14.20
N PRO A 161 -0.21 -1.57 -13.42
CA PRO A 161 -0.07 -2.92 -13.99
C PRO A 161 -1.31 -3.37 -14.77
N ILE A 162 -2.50 -3.00 -14.29
CA ILE A 162 -3.76 -3.28 -14.96
C ILE A 162 -3.85 -2.53 -16.28
N PHE A 163 -3.43 -1.27 -16.28
CA PHE A 163 -3.50 -0.46 -17.47
C PHE A 163 -2.55 -0.92 -18.56
N GLU A 164 -1.34 -1.36 -18.20
CA GLU A 164 -0.42 -1.99 -19.15
C GLU A 164 -1.02 -3.26 -19.75
N ALA A 165 -1.66 -4.09 -18.91
CA ALA A 165 -2.34 -5.29 -19.38
C ALA A 165 -3.46 -4.97 -20.38
N LEU A 166 -4.26 -3.93 -20.09
CA LEU A 166 -5.39 -3.51 -20.92
C LEU A 166 -5.01 -2.86 -22.26
N GLU A 167 -3.79 -2.37 -22.47
CA GLU A 167 -3.41 -1.71 -23.74
C GLU A 167 -3.63 -2.63 -24.95
N ASN A 168 -3.47 -3.94 -24.77
CA ASN A 168 -3.63 -4.94 -25.83
C ASN A 168 -5.00 -5.64 -25.83
N HIS A 169 -5.93 -5.23 -24.97
CA HIS A 169 -7.29 -5.78 -24.92
C HIS A 169 -8.21 -5.18 -26.00
N ASP A 170 -9.35 -5.82 -26.20
CA ASP A 170 -10.42 -5.32 -27.05
C ASP A 170 -10.80 -3.87 -26.67
N GLU A 171 -10.93 -3.02 -27.67
CA GLU A 171 -11.18 -1.58 -27.48
C GLU A 171 -12.53 -1.31 -26.79
N THR A 172 -13.55 -2.12 -27.09
CA THR A 172 -14.88 -2.00 -26.48
C THR A 172 -14.79 -2.33 -24.99
N GLN A 173 -14.20 -3.47 -24.66
CA GLN A 173 -14.00 -3.88 -23.26
C GLN A 173 -13.14 -2.88 -22.50
N ARG A 174 -12.06 -2.37 -23.11
CA ARG A 174 -11.20 -1.36 -22.50
C ARG A 174 -11.97 -0.05 -22.22
N SER A 175 -12.83 0.38 -23.13
CA SER A 175 -13.66 1.57 -22.94
C SER A 175 -14.70 1.38 -21.82
N GLU A 176 -15.36 0.22 -21.77
CA GLU A 176 -16.29 -0.14 -20.68
C GLU A 176 -15.59 -0.12 -19.32
N TRP A 177 -14.40 -0.71 -19.23
CA TRP A 177 -13.59 -0.70 -18.02
C TRP A 177 -13.14 0.71 -17.61
N ALA A 178 -12.71 1.52 -18.59
CA ALA A 178 -12.31 2.90 -18.34
C ALA A 178 -13.47 3.72 -17.78
N LEU A 179 -14.69 3.55 -18.31
CA LEU A 179 -15.89 4.22 -17.81
C LEU A 179 -16.22 3.81 -16.38
N ARG A 180 -16.11 2.52 -16.05
CA ARG A 180 -16.32 2.02 -14.69
C ARG A 180 -15.31 2.61 -13.70
N LEU A 181 -14.05 2.71 -14.09
CA LEU A 181 -13.00 3.34 -13.27
C LEU A 181 -13.23 4.84 -13.08
N GLN A 182 -13.62 5.57 -14.14
CA GLN A 182 -14.01 6.98 -14.02
C GLN A 182 -15.20 7.18 -13.09
N THR A 183 -16.19 6.27 -13.15
CA THR A 183 -17.37 6.33 -12.27
C THR A 183 -17.02 6.05 -10.81
N ALA A 184 -16.02 5.19 -10.57
CA ALA A 184 -15.50 4.89 -9.24
C ALA A 184 -14.61 6.00 -8.65
N ASP A 185 -14.01 6.84 -9.49
CA ASP A 185 -13.17 7.94 -9.05
C ASP A 185 -14.00 9.10 -8.49
N ARG A 186 -13.99 9.24 -7.16
CA ARG A 186 -14.72 10.29 -6.45
C ARG A 186 -14.15 11.68 -6.63
N VAL A 187 -12.85 11.80 -6.94
CA VAL A 187 -12.19 13.11 -7.09
C VAL A 187 -12.08 13.53 -8.55
N GLY A 188 -12.28 12.60 -9.48
CA GLY A 188 -12.42 12.83 -10.92
C GLY A 188 -11.11 13.09 -11.68
N PHE A 189 -9.97 13.03 -10.99
CA PHE A 189 -8.66 13.30 -11.56
C PHE A 189 -7.67 12.13 -11.49
N VAL A 190 -8.01 11.00 -10.86
CA VAL A 190 -7.10 9.84 -10.76
C VAL A 190 -6.97 9.18 -12.14
N CYS A 191 -5.75 9.10 -12.67
CA CYS A 191 -5.48 8.52 -13.99
C CYS A 191 -6.29 9.18 -15.14
N HIS A 192 -6.74 10.42 -14.96
CA HIS A 192 -7.76 11.06 -15.80
C HIS A 192 -7.42 11.02 -17.29
N GLU A 193 -6.21 11.44 -17.66
CA GLU A 193 -5.78 11.52 -19.05
C GLU A 193 -5.81 10.14 -19.74
N LYS A 194 -5.37 9.09 -19.04
CA LYS A 194 -5.36 7.73 -19.58
C LYS A 194 -6.77 7.19 -19.76
N LEU A 195 -7.63 7.35 -18.75
CA LEU A 195 -9.01 6.88 -18.82
C LEU A 195 -9.81 7.63 -19.89
N LYS A 196 -9.64 8.96 -19.98
CA LYS A 196 -10.30 9.80 -20.99
C LYS A 196 -9.92 9.39 -22.41
N ARG A 197 -8.66 9.03 -22.65
CA ARG A 197 -8.20 8.53 -23.94
C ARG A 197 -8.93 7.26 -24.36
N TRP A 198 -9.20 6.36 -23.42
CA TRP A 198 -9.91 5.10 -23.70
C TRP A 198 -11.42 5.28 -23.86
N THR A 199 -12.01 6.26 -23.17
CA THR A 199 -13.46 6.55 -23.31
C THR A 199 -13.80 7.43 -24.51
N ASN A 200 -12.89 8.31 -24.96
CA ASN A 200 -13.09 9.24 -26.08
C ASN A 200 -12.69 8.69 -27.46
N ASN A 201 -12.29 7.42 -27.52
CA ASN A 201 -12.18 6.65 -28.76
C ASN A 201 -13.36 5.64 -28.93
N PRO A 202 -14.64 6.03 -28.80
CA PRO A 202 -15.69 5.21 -29.34
C PRO A 202 -15.70 5.42 -30.86
N ARG A 203 -15.78 4.33 -31.62
CA ARG A 203 -15.97 4.35 -33.08
C ARG A 203 -17.08 5.30 -33.52
#